data_AF-A0A653SLK0-F1
#
_entry.id   AF-A0A653SLK0-F1
#
_cell.length_a   1.000
_cell.length_b   1.000
_cell.length_c   1.000
_cell.angle_alpha   90.00
_cell.angle_beta   90.00
_cell.angle_gamma   90.00
#
_symmetry.space_group_name_H-M   'P 1'
#
loop_
_entity.id
_entity.type
_entity.pdbx_description
1 polymer ?
#
loop_
_entity_poly.entity_id
_entity_poly.type
_entity_poly.pdbx_seq_one_letter_code
_entity_poly.pdbx_strand_id
1 'polypeptide(L)'
;MSTSANAALLILRIALGATMLLHGVQKLTTTGIGGVQEMLAGLGVPLADVAGVALPFVEIGAGVLLLAGLFTRVAAALLAIVSLGAMFTVHFTAGFFAQDGGYEFVLVLALLGIALVLTGGGRWAVDALLRRPRSARTASADRHTVAQTA
;
A
#
# COMPACT_ATOMS: atom_id res chain seq x y z
N MET A 1 -13.61 2.94 16.14
CA MET A 1 -12.53 3.90 15.85
C MET A 1 -13.09 5.31 15.78
N SER A 2 -12.46 6.27 16.48
CA SER A 2 -12.85 7.69 16.45
C SER A 2 -12.62 8.33 15.07
N THR A 3 -13.25 9.48 14.80
CA THR A 3 -13.00 10.25 13.57
C THR A 3 -11.51 10.55 13.39
N SER A 4 -10.83 11.00 14.45
CA SER A 4 -9.40 11.32 14.41
C SER A 4 -8.53 10.10 14.09
N ALA A 5 -8.84 8.92 14.64
CA ALA A 5 -8.13 7.70 14.30
C ALA A 5 -8.30 7.32 12.82
N ASN A 6 -9.50 7.50 12.26
CA ASN A 6 -9.73 7.27 10.83
C ASN A 6 -9.00 8.29 9.95
N ALA A 7 -8.85 9.52 10.43
CA ALA A 7 -8.07 10.54 9.74
C ALA A 7 -6.57 10.23 9.75
N ALA A 8 -6.03 9.77 10.87
CA ALA A 8 -4.67 9.28 10.94
C ALA A 8 -4.42 8.17 9.91
N LEU A 9 -5.28 7.14 9.85
CA LEU A 9 -5.10 6.06 8.87
C LEU A 9 -5.21 6.52 7.41
N LEU A 10 -6.06 7.50 7.09
CA LEU A 10 -6.09 8.09 5.76
C LEU A 10 -4.79 8.81 5.42
N ILE A 11 -4.25 9.59 6.36
CA ILE A 11 -2.97 10.28 6.17
C ILE A 11 -1.85 9.27 5.93
N LEU A 12 -1.79 8.18 6.71
CA LEU A 12 -0.81 7.11 6.50
C LEU A 12 -0.95 6.45 5.12
N ARG A 13 -2.19 6.20 4.66
CA ARG A 13 -2.45 5.66 3.31
C ARG A 13 -1.99 6.62 2.21
N ILE A 14 -2.27 7.92 2.36
CA ILE A 14 -1.84 8.94 1.40
C ILE A 14 -0.31 9.01 1.36
N ALA A 15 0.34 9.10 2.52
CA ALA A 15 1.79 9.18 2.61
C ALA A 15 2.46 7.97 1.94
N LEU A 16 2.15 6.75 2.38
CA LEU A 16 2.77 5.56 1.80
C LEU A 16 2.36 5.33 0.34
N GLY A 17 1.07 5.44 0.04
CA GLY A 17 0.52 5.15 -1.28
C GLY A 17 1.01 6.11 -2.35
N ALA A 18 1.03 7.42 -2.08
CA ALA A 18 1.50 8.42 -3.03
C ALA A 18 3.02 8.31 -3.24
N THR A 19 3.80 8.16 -2.18
CA THR A 19 5.26 8.00 -2.28
C THR A 19 5.63 6.77 -3.11
N MET A 20 5.04 5.61 -2.81
CA MET A 20 5.36 4.39 -3.56
C MET A 20 4.88 4.45 -5.01
N LEU A 21 3.71 5.05 -5.27
CA LEU A 21 3.23 5.29 -6.64
C LEU A 21 4.23 6.13 -7.42
N LEU A 22 4.71 7.24 -6.86
CA LEU A 22 5.69 8.11 -7.51
C LEU A 22 7.02 7.41 -7.76
N HIS A 23 7.51 6.60 -6.81
CA HIS A 23 8.69 5.76 -7.03
C HIS A 23 8.51 4.78 -8.19
N GLY A 24 7.36 4.12 -8.28
CA GLY A 24 7.09 3.20 -9.37
C GLY A 24 6.98 3.91 -10.72
N VAL A 25 6.34 5.09 -10.76
CA VAL A 25 6.29 5.94 -11.96
C VAL A 25 7.69 6.35 -12.39
N GLN A 26 8.53 6.84 -11.46
CA GLN A 26 9.91 7.20 -11.75
C GLN A 26 10.72 6.03 -12.32
N LYS A 27 10.50 4.81 -11.82
CA LYS A 27 11.14 3.60 -12.36
C LYS A 27 10.72 3.32 -13.81
N LEU A 28 9.48 3.62 -14.19
CA LEU A 28 9.02 3.47 -15.58
C LEU A 28 9.48 4.60 -16.50
N THR A 29 9.44 5.85 -16.04
CA THR A 29 9.61 7.03 -16.90
C THR A 29 11.04 7.56 -16.92
N THR A 30 11.80 7.38 -15.85
CA THR A 30 13.15 7.95 -15.70
C THR A 30 14.21 6.86 -15.71
N THR A 31 14.06 5.81 -14.90
CA THR A 31 15.03 4.70 -14.89
C THR A 31 14.85 3.79 -16.11
N GLY A 32 13.60 3.55 -16.51
CA GLY A 32 13.25 2.55 -17.52
C GLY A 32 13.39 1.12 -17.01
N ILE A 33 12.61 0.20 -17.58
CA ILE A 33 12.62 -1.22 -17.16
C ILE A 33 14.02 -1.83 -17.23
N GLY A 34 14.75 -1.58 -18.33
CA GLY A 34 16.13 -2.07 -18.49
C GLY A 34 17.06 -1.59 -17.38
N GLY A 35 17.00 -0.31 -17.02
CA GLY A 35 17.82 0.23 -15.93
C GLY A 35 17.46 -0.36 -14.56
N VAL A 36 16.18 -0.68 -14.31
CA VAL A 36 15.77 -1.37 -13.08
C VAL A 36 16.31 -2.81 -13.07
N GLN A 37 16.24 -3.53 -14.19
CA GLN A 37 16.77 -4.89 -14.30
C GLN A 37 18.30 -4.91 -14.08
N GLU A 38 19.03 -3.99 -14.71
CA GLU A 38 20.48 -3.84 -14.52
C GLU A 38 20.84 -3.50 -13.07
N MET A 39 20.11 -2.57 -12.45
CA MET A 39 20.28 -2.23 -11.04
C MET A 39 20.09 -3.47 -10.15
N LEU A 40 19.00 -4.22 -10.32
CA LEU A 40 18.72 -5.42 -9.52
C LEU A 40 19.75 -6.52 -9.76
N ALA A 41 20.21 -6.69 -11.01
CA ALA A 41 21.26 -7.65 -11.35
C ALA A 41 22.59 -7.29 -10.67
N GLY A 42 22.96 -6.01 -10.67
CA GLY A 42 24.16 -5.51 -9.97
C GLY A 42 24.11 -5.71 -8.45
N LEU A 43 22.90 -5.77 -7.87
CA LEU A 43 22.68 -6.06 -6.46
C LEU A 43 22.57 -7.57 -6.15
N GLY A 44 22.73 -8.44 -7.16
CA GLY A 44 22.65 -9.90 -6.99
C GLY A 44 21.25 -10.43 -6.72
N VAL A 45 20.19 -9.68 -7.06
CA VAL A 45 18.80 -10.11 -6.88
C VAL A 45 18.49 -11.26 -7.85
N PRO A 46 18.02 -12.43 -7.36
CA PRO A 46 17.64 -13.53 -8.23
C PRO A 46 16.51 -13.13 -9.19
N LEU A 47 16.56 -13.65 -10.43
CA LEU A 47 15.57 -13.34 -11.47
C LEU A 47 15.40 -11.82 -11.71
N ALA A 48 16.51 -11.06 -11.70
CA ALA A 48 16.52 -9.61 -11.89
C ALA A 48 15.71 -9.15 -13.12
N ASP A 49 15.72 -9.92 -14.21
CA ASP A 49 14.92 -9.60 -15.40
C ASP A 49 13.42 -9.60 -15.12
N VAL A 50 12.93 -10.59 -14.37
CA VAL A 50 11.51 -10.70 -14.00
C VAL A 50 11.16 -9.69 -12.92
N ALA A 51 12.02 -9.58 -11.90
CA ALA A 51 11.82 -8.67 -10.77
C ALA A 51 11.84 -7.21 -11.23
N GLY A 52 12.71 -6.84 -12.17
CA GLY A 52 12.83 -5.48 -12.69
C GLY A 52 11.62 -5.03 -13.51
N VAL A 53 10.95 -5.97 -14.20
CA VAL A 53 9.64 -5.71 -14.81
C VAL A 53 8.59 -5.55 -13.72
N ALA A 54 8.49 -6.50 -12.79
CA ALA A 54 7.38 -6.56 -11.82
C ALA A 54 7.40 -5.41 -10.79
N LEU A 55 8.59 -5.03 -10.31
CA LEU A 55 8.78 -4.06 -9.22
C LEU A 55 8.03 -2.73 -9.44
N PRO A 56 8.22 -1.98 -10.54
CA PRO A 56 7.49 -0.72 -10.75
C PRO A 56 5.97 -0.91 -10.82
N PHE A 57 5.48 -1.99 -11.42
CA PHE A 57 4.04 -2.26 -11.49
C PHE A 57 3.45 -2.60 -10.13
N VAL A 58 4.19 -3.33 -9.28
CA VAL A 58 3.78 -3.57 -7.89
C VAL A 58 3.70 -2.27 -7.12
N GLU A 59 4.70 -1.39 -7.23
CA GLU A 59 4.72 -0.10 -6.54
C GLU A 59 3.56 0.81 -6.97
N ILE A 60 3.31 0.92 -8.27
CA ILE A 60 2.19 1.71 -8.80
C ILE A 60 0.85 1.08 -8.40
N GLY A 61 0.67 -0.21 -8.68
CA GLY A 61 -0.59 -0.90 -8.45
C GLY A 61 -0.97 -0.93 -6.97
N ALA A 62 -0.05 -1.33 -6.11
CA ALA A 62 -0.29 -1.32 -4.66
C ALA A 62 -0.41 0.10 -4.11
N GLY A 63 0.33 1.08 -4.64
CA GLY A 63 0.17 2.50 -4.30
C GLY A 63 -1.23 3.02 -4.59
N VAL A 64 -1.75 2.80 -5.81
CA VAL A 64 -3.12 3.19 -6.21
C VAL A 64 -4.17 2.48 -5.35
N LEU A 65 -4.04 1.18 -5.14
CA LEU A 65 -4.95 0.41 -4.29
C LEU A 65 -4.98 0.95 -2.86
N LEU A 66 -3.81 1.29 -2.31
CA LEU A 66 -3.70 1.83 -0.97
C LEU A 66 -4.32 3.22 -0.85
N LEU A 67 -4.11 4.09 -1.84
CA LEU A 67 -4.74 5.42 -1.92
C LEU A 67 -6.27 5.30 -1.93
N ALA A 68 -6.81 4.39 -2.75
CA ALA A 68 -8.24 4.08 -2.77
C ALA A 68 -8.72 3.45 -1.44
N GLY A 69 -7.82 2.84 -0.66
CA GLY A 69 -8.19 2.01 0.49
C GLY A 69 -8.91 0.74 0.07
N LEU A 70 -8.47 0.14 -1.03
CA LEU A 70 -8.94 -1.13 -1.54
C LEU A 70 -7.86 -2.19 -1.31
N PHE A 71 -8.23 -3.36 -0.78
CA PHE A 71 -7.29 -4.40 -0.36
C PHE A 71 -6.17 -3.87 0.53
N THR A 72 -6.51 -2.95 1.44
CA THR A 72 -5.55 -2.10 2.17
C THR A 72 -4.43 -2.92 2.82
N ARG A 73 -4.77 -4.02 3.49
CA ARG A 73 -3.78 -4.87 4.17
C ARG A 73 -2.84 -5.57 3.20
N VAL A 74 -3.35 -6.02 2.06
CA VAL A 74 -2.54 -6.71 1.04
C VAL A 74 -1.63 -5.69 0.35
N ALA A 75 -2.17 -4.56 -0.08
CA ALA A 75 -1.40 -3.49 -0.71
C ALA A 75 -0.30 -2.95 0.23
N ALA A 76 -0.63 -2.70 1.50
CA ALA A 76 0.34 -2.24 2.49
C ALA A 76 1.43 -3.29 2.78
N ALA A 77 1.09 -4.58 2.81
CA ALA A 77 2.07 -5.66 2.98
C ALA A 77 3.05 -5.73 1.80
N LEU A 78 2.54 -5.65 0.57
CA LEU A 78 3.38 -5.63 -0.63
C LEU A 78 4.36 -4.45 -0.60
N LEU A 79 3.86 -3.24 -0.30
CA LEU A 79 4.71 -2.05 -0.22
C LEU A 79 5.73 -2.15 0.92
N ALA A 80 5.35 -2.69 2.09
CA ALA A 80 6.29 -2.92 3.18
C ALA A 80 7.42 -3.89 2.78
N ILE A 81 7.08 -4.99 2.09
CA ILE A 81 8.07 -5.97 1.60
C ILE A 81 9.00 -5.31 0.58
N VAL A 82 8.47 -4.52 -0.35
CA VAL A 82 9.29 -3.79 -1.33
C VAL A 82 10.25 -2.81 -0.64
N SER A 83 9.75 -2.04 0.33
CA SER A 83 10.58 -1.08 1.09
C SER A 83 11.66 -1.78 1.92
N LEU A 84 11.34 -2.93 2.56
CA LEU A 84 12.34 -3.75 3.26
C LEU A 84 13.36 -4.35 2.29
N GLY A 85 12.92 -4.82 1.12
CA GLY A 85 13.81 -5.29 0.06
C GLY A 85 14.80 -4.21 -0.34
N ALA A 86 14.31 -3.00 -0.66
CA ALA A 86 15.15 -1.86 -0.98
C ALA A 86 16.09 -1.45 0.16
N MET A 87 15.63 -1.52 1.42
CA MET A 87 16.49 -1.31 2.58
C MET A 87 17.68 -2.26 2.56
N PHE A 88 17.46 -3.58 2.46
CA PHE A 88 18.53 -4.56 2.57
C PHE A 88 19.43 -4.65 1.32
N THR A 89 18.89 -4.40 0.13
CA THR A 89 19.64 -4.55 -1.12
C THR A 89 20.30 -3.26 -1.59
N VAL A 90 19.67 -2.10 -1.40
CA VAL A 90 20.15 -0.83 -1.96
C VAL A 90 20.79 0.06 -0.89
N HIS A 91 20.16 0.18 0.28
CA HIS A 91 20.45 1.26 1.22
C HIS A 91 21.22 0.83 2.47
N PHE A 92 21.30 -0.47 2.78
CA PHE A 92 21.80 -0.95 4.06
C PHE A 92 23.26 -0.56 4.32
N THR A 93 24.12 -0.70 3.31
CA THR A 93 25.56 -0.42 3.41
C THR A 93 25.89 1.07 3.47
N ALA A 94 24.96 1.94 3.06
CA ALA A 94 25.12 3.40 3.12
C ALA A 94 24.86 3.98 4.52
N GLY A 95 24.54 3.14 5.52
CA GLY A 95 24.26 3.57 6.87
C GLY A 95 22.82 4.05 7.05
N PHE A 96 22.56 4.80 8.13
CA PHE A 96 21.19 5.18 8.49
C PHE A 96 20.66 6.35 7.65
N PHE A 97 21.37 7.48 7.62
CA PHE A 97 20.80 8.75 7.15
C PHE A 97 20.53 8.79 5.65
N ALA A 98 19.32 9.22 5.27
CA ALA A 98 18.88 9.24 3.88
C ALA A 98 19.71 10.19 2.98
N GLN A 99 20.26 11.28 3.55
CA GLN A 99 21.12 12.23 2.83
C GLN A 99 22.39 11.58 2.25
N ASP A 100 22.86 10.52 2.89
CA ASP A 100 24.04 9.74 2.49
C ASP A 100 23.65 8.51 1.65
N GLY A 101 22.37 8.41 1.26
CA GLY A 101 21.81 7.23 0.59
C GLY A 101 21.44 6.10 1.54
N GLY A 102 21.40 6.35 2.85
CA GLY A 102 21.07 5.38 3.89
C GLY A 102 19.61 4.92 3.92
N TYR A 103 19.33 3.94 4.78
CA TYR A 103 18.04 3.23 4.81
C TYR A 103 16.91 3.91 5.61
N GLU A 104 17.15 5.07 6.22
CA GLU A 104 16.19 5.81 7.06
C GLU A 104 14.82 5.95 6.38
N PHE A 105 14.79 6.46 5.15
CA PHE A 105 13.53 6.73 4.46
C PHE A 105 12.76 5.45 4.12
N VAL A 106 13.43 4.45 3.56
CA VAL A 106 12.81 3.17 3.19
C VAL A 106 12.36 2.37 4.41
N LEU A 107 13.06 2.50 5.55
CA LEU A 107 12.63 1.93 6.82
C LEU A 107 11.32 2.58 7.31
N VAL A 108 11.21 3.91 7.23
CA VAL A 108 9.96 4.61 7.58
C VAL A 108 8.81 4.14 6.71
N LEU A 109 9.00 4.01 5.40
CA LEU A 109 7.98 3.49 4.49
C LEU A 109 7.56 2.05 4.83
N ALA A 110 8.52 1.18 5.16
CA ALA A 110 8.24 -0.18 5.60
C ALA A 110 7.38 -0.20 6.87
N LEU A 111 7.72 0.62 7.86
CA LEU A 111 6.98 0.72 9.12
C LEU A 111 5.57 1.30 8.93
N LEU A 112 5.38 2.27 8.03
CA LEU A 112 4.05 2.74 7.63
C LEU A 112 3.20 1.61 7.05
N GLY A 113 3.80 0.79 6.18
CA GLY A 113 3.13 -0.37 5.60
C GLY A 113 2.73 -1.39 6.66
N ILE A 114 3.66 -1.74 7.56
CA ILE A 114 3.39 -2.65 8.69
C ILE A 114 2.27 -2.11 9.58
N ALA A 115 2.28 -0.81 9.91
CA ALA A 115 1.22 -0.18 10.69
C ALA A 115 -0.15 -0.33 10.00
N LEU A 116 -0.24 -0.13 8.69
CA LEU A 116 -1.47 -0.29 7.90
C LEU A 116 -1.90 -1.76 7.73
N VAL A 117 -0.96 -2.71 7.70
CA VAL A 117 -1.27 -4.14 7.75
C VAL A 117 -2.00 -4.49 9.05
N LEU A 118 -1.47 -4.01 10.18
CA LEU A 118 -2.01 -4.29 11.51
C LEU A 118 -3.36 -3.59 11.73
N THR A 119 -3.45 -2.31 11.38
CA THR A 119 -4.62 -1.47 11.67
C THR A 119 -5.72 -1.54 10.60
N GLY A 120 -5.38 -1.84 9.34
CA GLY A 120 -6.30 -1.76 8.20
C GLY A 120 -6.45 -0.33 7.64
N GLY A 121 -7.43 -0.12 6.75
CA GLY A 121 -7.60 1.15 6.03
C GLY A 121 -8.51 2.20 6.70
N GLY A 122 -9.14 1.84 7.82
CA GLY A 122 -10.13 2.69 8.49
C GLY A 122 -11.45 2.82 7.74
N ARG A 123 -12.36 3.64 8.27
CA ARG A 123 -13.73 3.82 7.75
C ARG A 123 -13.82 4.49 6.38
N TRP A 124 -12.78 5.23 6.00
CA TRP A 124 -12.69 5.97 4.73
C TRP A 124 -11.97 5.17 3.64
N ALA A 125 -11.66 3.90 3.90
CA ALA A 125 -11.19 2.97 2.88
C ALA A 125 -12.39 2.34 2.17
N VAL A 126 -12.27 2.09 0.87
CA VAL A 126 -13.30 1.37 0.08
C VAL A 126 -13.59 0.00 0.70
N ASP A 127 -12.59 -0.66 1.30
CA ASP A 127 -12.77 -1.91 2.05
C ASP A 127 -13.89 -1.82 3.11
N ALA A 128 -14.06 -0.67 3.76
CA ALA A 128 -15.09 -0.46 4.77
C ALA A 128 -16.50 -0.32 4.17
N LEU A 129 -16.61 0.20 2.95
CA LEU A 129 -17.88 0.29 2.22
C LEU A 129 -18.35 -1.09 1.76
N LEU A 130 -17.41 -1.94 1.32
CA LEU A 130 -17.69 -3.30 0.84
C LEU A 130 -18.12 -4.25 1.98
N ARG A 131 -17.69 -3.99 3.22
CA ARG A 131 -17.99 -4.81 4.40
C ARG A 131 -19.35 -4.52 5.06
N ARG A 132 -20.12 -3.53 4.60
CA ARG A 132 -21.44 -3.22 5.19
C ARG A 132 -22.41 -4.39 4.96
N PRO A 133 -22.93 -5.05 6.01
CA PRO A 133 -23.89 -6.12 5.86
C PRO A 133 -25.16 -5.59 5.18
N ARG A 134 -25.59 -6.24 4.08
CA ARG A 134 -26.84 -5.93 3.36
C ARG A 134 -28.13 -6.19 4.19
N SER A 135 -27.99 -6.69 5.42
CA SER A 135 -29.09 -7.16 6.28
C SER A 135 -30.10 -6.09 6.73
N ALA A 136 -29.82 -4.79 6.56
CA ALA A 136 -30.75 -3.74 6.97
C ALA A 136 -31.90 -3.48 5.98
N ARG A 137 -31.83 -4.02 4.75
CA ARG A 137 -32.82 -3.71 3.70
C ARG A 137 -34.04 -4.64 3.69
N THR A 138 -33.95 -5.82 4.31
CA THR A 138 -35.06 -6.78 4.41
C THR A 138 -35.96 -6.54 5.62
N ALA A 139 -35.41 -6.04 6.74
CA ALA A 139 -36.17 -5.81 7.97
C ALA A 139 -37.13 -4.59 7.91
N SER A 140 -37.05 -3.77 6.86
CA SER A 140 -37.98 -2.68 6.58
C SER A 140 -39.13 -3.12 5.67
N ALA A 141 -38.95 -4.16 4.85
CA ALA A 141 -40.01 -4.65 3.97
C ALA A 141 -41.05 -5.46 4.77
N ASP A 142 -40.61 -6.30 5.71
CA ASP A 142 -41.52 -7.15 6.50
C ASP A 142 -42.39 -6.36 7.50
N ARG A 143 -41.94 -5.20 7.97
CA ARG A 143 -42.73 -4.37 8.92
C ARG A 143 -43.93 -3.70 8.28
N HIS A 144 -43.92 -3.48 6.96
CA HIS A 144 -45.08 -2.91 6.26
C HIS A 144 -46.11 -3.98 5.90
N THR A 145 -45.70 -5.23 5.69
CA THR A 145 -46.62 -6.34 5.42
C THR A 145 -47.42 -6.74 6.67
N VAL A 146 -46.77 -6.80 7.84
CA VAL A 146 -47.46 -7.21 9.09
C VAL A 146 -48.43 -6.14 9.59
N ALA A 147 -48.18 -4.86 9.30
CA ALA A 147 -49.06 -3.76 9.69
C ALA A 147 -50.29 -3.57 8.78
N GLN A 148 -50.35 -4.24 7.62
CA GLN A 148 -51.48 -4.17 6.69
C GLN A 148 -52.42 -5.39 6.80
N THR A 149 -52.07 -6.39 7.61
CA THR A 149 -52.86 -7.61 7.82
C THR A 149 -53.48 -7.71 9.23
N ALA A 150 -53.45 -6.62 10.02
CA ALA A 150 -54.07 -6.51 11.34
C ALA A 150 -55.11 -5.38 11.34
#